data_AF-A0A6C0CIL0-F1
#
_entry.id   AF-A0A6C0CIL0-F1
#
_cell.length_a   1.000
_cell.length_b   1.000
_cell.length_c   1.000
_cell.angle_alpha   90.00
_cell.angle_beta   90.00
_cell.angle_gamma   90.00
#
_symmetry.space_group_name_H-M   'P 1'
#
loop_
_entity.id
_entity.type
_entity.pdbx_description
1 polymer ?
#
loop_
_entity_poly.entity_id
_entity_poly.type
_entity_poly.pdbx_seq_one_letter_code
_entity_poly.pdbx_strand_id
1 'polypeptide(L)'
;MLDLSHPTMQTVISLVAIGLAAWILYRIITPREGFAKEFVDNSNEEKTEKTRASSYKQETNSFKPTLPPPEPIPGILTPYRVNMFQSYVPA
;
A
#
# COMPACT_ATOMS: atom_id res chain seq x y z
N MET A 1 5.61 -46.40 17.20
CA MET A 1 6.65 -45.43 17.61
C MET A 1 7.65 -45.37 16.47
N LEU A 2 7.67 -44.28 15.70
CA LEU A 2 8.63 -44.12 14.60
C LEU A 2 10.03 -43.98 15.23
N ASP A 3 10.96 -44.87 14.90
CA ASP A 3 12.33 -44.82 15.41
C ASP A 3 13.14 -43.82 14.57
N LEU A 4 13.28 -42.61 15.09
CA LEU A 4 14.01 -41.51 14.44
C LEU A 4 15.54 -41.70 14.49
N SER A 5 16.06 -42.74 15.14
CA SER A 5 17.50 -42.99 15.25
C SER A 5 18.09 -43.76 14.06
N HIS A 6 17.24 -44.28 13.17
CA HIS A 6 17.69 -45.05 12.01
C HIS A 6 18.43 -44.13 11.01
N PRO A 7 19.62 -44.51 10.50
CA PRO A 7 20.44 -43.65 9.63
C PRO A 7 19.73 -43.23 8.34
N THR A 8 18.81 -44.06 7.84
CA THR A 8 17.95 -43.75 6.70
C THR A 8 16.91 -42.67 7.01
N MET A 9 16.44 -42.58 8.25
CA MET A 9 15.49 -41.54 8.67
C MET A 9 16.20 -40.19 8.89
N GLN A 10 17.42 -40.20 9.44
CA GLN A 10 18.22 -38.98 9.60
C GLN A 10 18.62 -38.34 8.26
N THR A 11 18.93 -39.15 7.26
CA THR A 11 19.26 -38.66 5.91
C THR A 11 18.03 -38.04 5.24
N VAL A 12 16.85 -38.65 5.36
CA VAL A 12 15.59 -38.08 4.86
C VAL A 12 15.26 -36.75 5.55
N ILE A 13 15.39 -36.68 6.87
CA ILE A 13 15.15 -35.42 7.63
C ILE A 13 16.11 -34.32 7.19
N SER A 14 17.40 -34.65 7.00
CA SER A 14 18.41 -33.70 6.54
C SER A 14 18.10 -33.15 5.15
N LEU A 15 17.67 -34.01 4.21
CA LEU A 15 17.29 -33.57 2.87
C LEU A 15 16.07 -32.65 2.89
N VAL A 16 15.06 -32.97 3.70
CA VAL A 16 13.89 -32.11 3.88
C VAL A 16 14.28 -30.76 4.47
N ALA A 17 15.13 -30.74 5.50
CA ALA A 17 15.61 -29.51 6.12
C ALA A 17 16.38 -28.62 5.14
N ILE A 18 17.26 -29.20 4.32
CA ILE A 18 18.02 -28.49 3.28
C ILE A 18 17.07 -27.89 2.23
N GLY A 19 16.08 -28.68 1.76
CA GLY A 19 15.09 -28.21 0.80
C GLY A 19 14.26 -27.03 1.34
N LEU A 20 13.87 -27.10 2.61
CA LEU A 20 13.10 -26.04 3.28
C LEU A 20 13.93 -24.77 3.44
N ALA A 21 15.21 -24.90 3.84
CA ALA A 21 16.13 -23.76 3.93
C ALA A 21 16.35 -23.09 2.57
N ALA A 22 16.55 -23.88 1.50
CA ALA A 22 16.71 -23.36 0.15
C ALA A 22 15.44 -22.63 -0.35
N TRP A 23 14.25 -23.17 -0.04
CA TRP A 23 12.98 -22.55 -0.40
C TRP A 23 12.76 -21.20 0.32
N ILE A 24 13.07 -21.13 1.62
CA ILE A 24 12.99 -19.89 2.39
C ILE A 24 13.95 -18.85 1.80
N LEU A 25 15.19 -19.25 1.52
CA LEU A 25 16.22 -18.37 0.95
C LEU A 25 15.78 -17.83 -0.42
N TYR A 26 15.23 -18.68 -1.28
CA TYR A 26 14.65 -18.26 -2.55
C TYR A 26 13.55 -17.21 -2.40
N ARG A 27 12.65 -17.38 -1.42
CA ARG A 27 11.55 -16.43 -1.18
C ARG A 27 12.02 -15.06 -0.67
N ILE A 28 13.18 -15.01 0.02
CA ILE A 28 13.78 -13.76 0.51
C ILE A 28 14.52 -13.05 -0.63
N ILE A 29 15.26 -13.79 -1.45
CA ILE A 29 16.10 -13.21 -2.52
C ILE A 29 15.24 -12.78 -3.71
N THR A 30 14.12 -13.45 -3.97
CA THR A 30 13.24 -13.08 -5.08
C THR A 30 12.69 -11.67 -4.86
N PRO A 31 13.10 -10.68 -5.68
CA PRO A 31 12.65 -9.31 -5.51
C PRO A 31 11.14 -9.27 -5.70
N ARG A 32 10.42 -8.85 -4.66
CA ARG A 32 9.04 -8.44 -4.81
C ARG A 32 9.08 -7.10 -5.53
N GLU A 33 8.33 -6.97 -6.62
CA GLU A 33 8.09 -5.68 -7.28
C GLU A 33 7.42 -4.74 -6.27
N GLY A 34 8.25 -3.98 -5.55
CA GLY A 34 7.79 -2.92 -4.68
C GLY A 34 7.31 -1.76 -5.56
N PHE A 35 6.33 -1.00 -5.07
CA PHE A 35 5.97 0.26 -5.71
C PHE A 35 7.23 1.12 -5.84
N ALA A 36 7.50 1.63 -7.05
CA ALA A 36 8.64 2.52 -7.23
C ALA A 36 8.46 3.69 -6.26
N LYS A 37 9.51 3.99 -5.49
CA LYS A 37 9.46 5.02 -4.44
C LYS A 37 9.03 6.39 -4.99
N GLU A 38 9.24 6.62 -6.28
CA GLU A 38 8.82 7.80 -7.03
C GLU A 38 7.30 7.99 -7.08
N PHE A 39 6.52 6.91 -6.95
CA PHE A 39 5.05 6.95 -6.89
C PHE A 39 4.50 6.93 -5.46
N VAL A 40 5.37 6.83 -4.46
CA VAL A 40 4.94 6.89 -3.05
C VAL A 40 4.80 8.36 -2.69
N ASP A 41 3.56 8.81 -2.47
CA ASP A 41 3.26 10.18 -2.05
C ASP A 41 3.74 10.42 -0.61
N ASN A 42 4.88 11.11 -0.49
CA ASN A 42 5.48 11.49 0.79
C ASN A 42 5.06 12.89 1.26
N SER A 43 4.06 13.52 0.63
CA SER A 43 3.63 14.88 0.98
C SER A 43 3.18 15.02 2.45
N ASN A 44 2.71 13.93 3.04
CA ASN A 44 2.33 13.89 4.45
C ASN A 44 3.55 13.86 5.39
N GLU A 45 4.62 13.18 5.01
CA GLU A 45 5.89 13.19 5.75
C GLU A 45 6.50 14.59 5.69
N GLU A 46 6.47 15.22 4.52
CA GLU A 46 6.97 16.59 4.32
C GLU A 46 6.21 17.63 5.17
N LYS A 47 4.87 17.53 5.24
CA LYS A 47 4.05 18.38 6.12
C LYS A 47 4.37 18.15 7.60
N THR A 48 4.56 16.90 8.01
CA THR A 48 4.89 16.54 9.39
C THR A 48 6.25 17.11 9.79
N GLU A 49 7.24 17.04 8.89
CA GLU A 49 8.56 17.61 9.12
C GLU A 49 8.54 19.14 9.21
N LYS A 50 7.81 19.81 8.30
CA LYS A 50 7.65 21.28 8.34
C LYS A 50 6.97 21.77 9.61
N THR A 51 6.04 20.97 10.14
CA THR A 51 5.27 21.30 11.34
C THR A 51 5.95 20.85 12.64
N ARG A 52 7.02 20.05 12.57
CA ARG A 52 7.77 19.54 13.73
C ARG A 52 8.28 20.64 14.68
N ALA A 53 8.69 21.78 14.13
CA ALA A 53 9.22 22.91 14.92
C ALA A 53 8.13 23.76 15.61
N SER A 54 6.85 23.51 15.34
CA SER A 54 5.75 24.30 15.87
C SER A 54 4.86 23.46 16.78
N SER A 55 4.95 23.71 18.09
CA SER A 55 4.08 23.07 19.09
C SER A 55 2.61 23.50 19.00
N TYR A 56 2.31 24.56 18.23
CA TYR A 56 0.98 25.19 18.15
C TYR A 56 0.29 25.05 16.79
N LYS A 57 1.02 24.87 15.68
CA LYS A 57 0.41 24.64 14.37
C LYS A 57 0.07 23.17 14.23
N GLN A 58 -1.09 22.74 14.70
CA GLN A 58 -1.60 21.41 14.34
C GLN A 58 -2.32 21.50 13.00
N GLU A 59 -1.62 21.18 11.91
CA GLU A 59 -2.28 20.91 10.63
C GLU A 59 -2.80 19.47 10.70
N THR A 60 -4.09 19.30 10.95
CA THR A 60 -4.73 18.00 10.81
C THR A 60 -4.84 17.65 9.33
N ASN A 61 -4.88 16.36 9.01
CA ASN A 61 -5.11 15.86 7.64
C ASN A 61 -6.59 16.08 7.21
N SER A 62 -7.15 17.24 7.58
CA SER A 62 -8.51 17.64 7.29
C SER A 62 -8.60 17.95 5.81
N PHE A 63 -9.26 17.06 5.09
CA PHE A 63 -9.67 17.27 3.72
C PHE A 63 -10.49 18.56 3.66
N LYS A 64 -9.94 19.61 3.02
CA LYS A 64 -10.72 20.81 2.73
C LYS A 64 -11.73 20.41 1.65
N PRO A 65 -13.05 20.52 1.90
CA PRO A 65 -14.04 20.23 0.88
C PRO A 65 -13.76 21.12 -0.34
N THR A 66 -13.73 20.49 -1.51
CA THR A 66 -13.62 21.20 -2.78
C THR A 66 -14.75 22.22 -2.85
N LEU A 67 -14.40 23.50 -2.98
CA LEU A 67 -15.39 24.56 -3.14
C LEU A 67 -16.20 24.29 -4.41
N PRO A 68 -17.52 24.50 -4.40
CA PRO A 68 -18.32 24.36 -5.61
C PRO A 68 -17.77 25.30 -6.69
N PRO A 69 -17.77 24.89 -7.96
CA PRO A 69 -17.32 25.74 -9.05
C PRO A 69 -18.11 27.05 -9.07
N PRO A 70 -17.47 28.19 -9.41
CA PRO A 70 -18.11 29.50 -9.42
C PRO A 70 -19.22 29.61 -10.48
N GLU A 71 -19.14 28.77 -11.52
CA GLU A 71 -20.11 28.73 -12.61
C GLU A 71 -20.82 27.36 -12.63
N PRO A 72 -22.14 27.34 -12.91
CA PRO A 72 -22.87 26.10 -13.10
C PRO A 72 -22.28 25.33 -14.28
N ILE A 73 -21.99 24.04 -14.08
CA ILE A 73 -21.46 23.17 -15.13
C ILE A 73 -22.52 23.06 -16.23
N PRO A 74 -22.20 23.41 -17.49
CA PRO A 74 -23.17 23.31 -18.59
C PRO A 74 -23.53 21.84 -18.84
N GLY A 75 -24.83 21.55 -18.93
CA GLY A 75 -25.32 20.21 -19.25
C GLY A 75 -26.50 19.74 -18.41
N ILE A 76 -26.92 18.50 -18.64
CA ILE A 76 -28.00 17.83 -17.90
C ILE A 76 -27.37 16.97 -16.80
N LEU A 77 -27.83 17.13 -15.56
CA LEU A 77 -27.39 16.32 -14.42
C LEU A 77 -27.79 14.86 -14.63
N THR A 78 -26.82 13.96 -14.52
CA THR A 78 -27.05 12.52 -14.63
C THR A 78 -27.22 11.88 -13.25
N PRO A 79 -27.89 10.71 -13.14
CA PRO A 79 -28.02 10.00 -11.87
C PRO A 79 -26.71 9.35 -11.41
N TYR A 80 -25.66 9.34 -12.24
CA TYR A 80 -24.38 8.71 -11.93
C TYR A 80 -23.45 9.68 -11.20
N ARG A 81 -22.88 9.23 -10.07
CA ARG A 81 -21.95 10.01 -9.24
C ARG A 81 -20.64 9.24 -9.08
N VAL A 82 -19.51 9.95 -9.18
CA VAL A 82 -18.18 9.40 -8.88
C VAL A 82 -17.69 10.05 -7.60
N ASN A 83 -17.69 9.30 -6.49
CA ASN A 83 -17.37 9.80 -5.16
C ASN A 83 -18.24 11.02 -4.78
N MET A 84 -17.60 12.18 -4.63
CA MET A 84 -18.25 13.45 -4.28
C MET A 84 -18.70 14.27 -5.50
N PHE A 85 -18.37 13.86 -6.72
CA PHE A 85 -18.63 14.64 -7.93
C PHE A 85 -19.96 14.24 -8.60
N GLN A 86 -20.77 15.24 -8.98
CA GLN A 86 -21.89 15.04 -9.90
C GLN A 86 -21.39 15.00 -11.35
N SER A 87 -22.02 14.15 -12.18
CA SER A 87 -21.68 14.03 -13.60
C SER A 87 -22.73 14.72 -14.47
N TYR A 88 -22.29 15.46 -15.47
CA TYR A 88 -23.14 16.22 -16.40
C TYR A 88 -22.93 15.72 -17.83
N VAL A 89 -24.02 15.60 -18.60
CA VAL A 89 -23.96 15.34 -20.05
C VAL A 89 -23.94 16.68 -20.77
N PRO A 90 -22.97 16.94 -21.67
CA PRO A 90 -22.96 18.17 -22.47
C PRO A 90 -24.24 18.25 -23.30
N ALA A 91 -24.86 19.44 -23.28
CA ALA A 91 -26.07 19.74 -24.06
C ALA A 91 -25.73 19.98 -25.54
#